data_AF-A0A3D8PJL9-F1
#
_entry.id   AF-A0A3D8PJL9-F1
#
_cell.length_a   1.000
_cell.length_b   1.000
_cell.length_c   1.000
_cell.angle_alpha   90.00
_cell.angle_beta   90.00
_cell.angle_gamma   90.00
#
_symmetry.space_group_name_H-M   'P 1'
#
loop_
_entity.id
_entity.type
_entity.pdbx_description
1 polymer ?
#
loop_
_entity_poly.entity_id
_entity_poly.type
_entity_poly.pdbx_seq_one_letter_code
_entity_poly.pdbx_strand_id
1 'polypeptide(L)' 'MSNNNVLPIMQRSRLDVALELTQLYVEEYPTDADEFEYKFSQFYALVTVLENTDNNSLRELVPKEILNKIR' A
#
# COMPACT_ATOMS: atom_id res chain seq x y z
N MET A 1 -30.86 6.76 -24.00
CA MET A 1 -30.35 7.37 -22.76
C MET A 1 -29.34 6.40 -22.18
N SER A 2 -28.05 6.72 -22.21
CA SER A 2 -26.99 5.82 -21.70
C SER A 2 -26.97 5.86 -20.18
N ASN A 3 -27.16 4.69 -19.56
CA ASN A 3 -27.00 4.50 -18.13
C ASN A 3 -25.50 4.55 -17.79
N ASN A 4 -25.03 5.71 -17.32
CA ASN A 4 -23.71 5.84 -16.73
C ASN A 4 -23.69 5.12 -15.38
N ASN A 5 -23.48 3.80 -15.40
CA ASN A 5 -23.12 3.05 -14.20
C ASN A 5 -21.68 3.42 -13.83
N VAL A 6 -21.52 4.57 -13.18
CA VAL A 6 -20.30 4.88 -12.44
C VAL A 6 -20.31 3.92 -11.25
N LEU A 7 -19.55 2.81 -11.37
CA LEU A 7 -19.29 1.96 -10.21
C LEU A 7 -18.78 2.88 -9.09
N PRO A 8 -19.32 2.78 -7.86
CA PRO A 8 -18.76 3.54 -6.76
C PRO A 8 -17.27 3.20 -6.70
N ILE A 9 -16.42 4.23 -6.76
CA ILE A 9 -14.98 4.06 -6.52
C ILE A 9 -14.90 3.50 -5.12
N MET A 10 -14.75 2.17 -5.01
CA MET A 10 -14.68 1.48 -3.75
C MET A 10 -13.38 1.94 -3.11
N GLN A 11 -13.48 2.87 -2.17
CA GLN A 11 -12.33 3.28 -1.37
C GLN A 11 -11.86 2.02 -0.65
N ARG A 12 -10.70 1.51 -1.06
CA ARG A 12 -10.07 0.37 -0.41
C ARG A 12 -9.81 0.73 1.03
N SER A 13 -10.24 -0.12 1.96
CA SER A 13 -9.93 0.13 3.36
C SER A 13 -8.44 -0.09 3.60
N ARG A 14 -7.87 0.60 4.60
CA ARG A 14 -6.48 0.37 5.03
C ARG A 14 -6.18 -1.10 5.31
N LEU A 15 -7.18 -1.80 5.86
CA LEU A 15 -7.11 -3.23 6.17
C LEU A 15 -6.91 -4.06 4.89
N ASP A 16 -7.72 -3.79 3.86
CA ASP A 16 -7.63 -4.52 2.59
C ASP A 16 -6.26 -4.32 1.94
N VAL A 17 -5.75 -3.08 1.92
CA VAL A 17 -4.44 -2.77 1.34
C VAL A 17 -3.32 -3.46 2.13
N ALA A 18 -3.36 -3.41 3.47
CA ALA A 18 -2.35 -4.08 4.30
C ALA A 18 -2.37 -5.61 4.10
N LEU A 19 -3.56 -6.20 3.96
CA LEU A 19 -3.71 -7.63 3.72
C LEU A 19 -3.14 -8.04 2.35
N GLU A 20 -3.44 -7.28 1.29
CA GLU A 20 -2.89 -7.54 -0.05
C GLU A 20 -1.37 -7.42 -0.08
N LEU A 21 -0.79 -6.40 0.57
CA LEU A 21 0.67 -6.27 0.70
C LEU A 21 1.29 -7.47 1.43
N THR A 22 0.61 -7.96 2.47
CA THR A 22 1.06 -9.14 3.21
C THR A 22 0.98 -10.39 2.34
N GLN A 23 -0.08 -10.55 1.53
CA GLN A 23 -0.20 -11.66 0.59
C GLN A 23 0.94 -11.67 -0.43
N LEU A 24 1.24 -10.53 -1.05
CA LEU A 24 2.36 -10.40 -1.99
C LEU A 24 3.70 -10.75 -1.35
N TYR A 25 3.91 -10.40 -0.08
CA TYR A 25 5.12 -10.77 0.65
C TYR A 25 5.21 -12.29 0.87
N VAL A 26 4.12 -12.92 1.33
CA VAL A 26 4.09 -14.37 1.62
C VAL A 26 4.26 -15.20 0.35
N GLU A 27 3.83 -14.70 -0.81
CA GLU A 27 4.05 -15.35 -2.11
C GLU A 27 5.54 -15.44 -2.48
N GLU A 28 6.33 -14.44 -2.11
CA GLU A 28 7.76 -14.35 -2.47
C GLU A 28 8.68 -14.92 -1.38
N TYR A 29 8.27 -14.86 -0.11
CA TYR A 29 9.12 -15.20 1.04
C TYR A 29 8.47 -16.28 1.93
N PRO A 30 9.22 -17.34 2.32
CA PRO A 30 8.76 -18.29 3.33
C PRO A 30 8.41 -17.55 4.61
N THR A 31 7.15 -17.64 5.02
CA THR A 31 6.61 -16.84 6.13
C THR A 31 5.88 -17.77 7.09
N ASP A 32 6.24 -17.73 8.37
CA ASP A 32 5.50 -18.40 9.45
C ASP A 32 4.45 -17.44 10.07
N ALA A 33 3.73 -17.91 11.09
CA ALA A 33 2.65 -17.14 11.69
C ALA A 33 3.14 -15.85 12.38
N ASP A 34 4.31 -15.90 13.03
CA ASP A 34 4.85 -14.76 13.76
C ASP A 34 5.37 -13.70 12.78
N GLU A 35 6.07 -14.13 11.72
CA GLU A 35 6.53 -13.23 10.65
C GLU A 35 5.34 -12.65 9.87
N PHE A 36 4.27 -13.42 9.66
CA PHE A 36 3.04 -12.93 9.05
C PHE A 36 2.42 -11.79 9.86
N GLU A 37 2.22 -12.00 11.17
CA GLU A 37 1.66 -10.98 12.07
C GLU A 37 2.53 -9.73 12.07
N TYR A 38 3.85 -9.92 12.15
CA TYR A 38 4.79 -8.81 12.12
C TYR A 38 4.70 -8.02 10.80
N LYS A 39 4.73 -8.69 9.66
CA LYS A 39 4.66 -8.03 8.34
C LYS A 39 3.33 -7.34 8.11
N PHE A 40 2.22 -7.98 8.47
CA PHE A 40 0.91 -7.36 8.43
C PHE A 40 0.89 -6.06 9.26
N SER A 41 1.41 -6.09 10.49
CA SER A 41 1.47 -4.90 11.35
C SER A 41 2.31 -3.77 10.73
N GLN A 42 3.44 -4.10 10.10
CA GLN A 42 4.29 -3.14 9.39
C GLN A 42 3.57 -2.50 8.20
N PHE A 43 2.91 -3.31 7.37
CA PHE A 43 2.18 -2.81 6.21
C PHE A 43 0.95 -1.99 6.62
N TYR A 44 0.24 -2.39 7.68
CA TYR A 44 -0.86 -1.60 8.21
C TYR A 44 -0.40 -0.22 8.73
N ALA A 45 0.71 -0.19 9.48
CA ALA A 45 1.31 1.05 9.94
C ALA A 45 1.75 1.94 8.76
N LEU A 46 2.40 1.35 7.75
CA LEU A 46 2.82 2.05 6.54
C LEU A 46 1.62 2.69 5.83
N VAL A 47 0.57 1.92 5.53
CA VAL A 47 -0.64 2.44 4.87
C VAL A 47 -1.26 3.56 5.67
N THR A 48 -1.32 3.42 7.00
CA THR A 48 -1.86 4.45 7.90
C THR A 48 -1.06 5.74 7.83
N VAL A 49 0.27 5.66 7.80
CA VAL A 49 1.13 6.85 7.65
C VAL A 49 0.93 7.48 6.28
N LEU A 50 0.95 6.69 5.21
CA LEU A 50 0.80 7.18 3.83
C LEU A 50 -0.54 7.88 3.61
N GLU A 51 -1.63 7.38 4.18
CA GLU A 51 -2.97 7.98 4.05
C GLU A 51 -3.07 9.37 4.70
N ASN A 52 -2.23 9.62 5.71
CA ASN A 52 -2.18 10.89 6.45
C ASN A 52 -1.01 11.79 6.01
N THR A 53 -0.17 11.34 5.09
CA THR A 53 1.01 12.08 4.62
C THR A 53 0.72 12.74 3.27
N ASP A 54 1.07 14.01 3.12
CA ASP A 54 0.92 14.70 1.85
C ASP A 54 1.94 14.21 0.80
N ASN A 55 1.57 14.31 -0.48
CA ASN A 55 2.38 13.81 -1.59
C ASN A 55 3.78 14.45 -1.69
N ASN A 56 4.00 15.66 -1.17
CA ASN A 56 5.32 16.28 -1.24
C ASN A 56 6.25 15.66 -0.20
N SER A 57 5.74 15.43 1.02
CA SER A 57 6.47 14.72 2.08
C SER A 57 6.84 13.29 1.67
N LEU A 58 5.97 12.60 0.92
CA LEU A 58 6.29 11.25 0.40
C LEU A 58 7.45 11.23 -0.60
N ARG A 59 7.62 12.30 -1.40
CA ARG A 59 8.75 12.40 -2.33
C ARG A 59 10.09 12.49 -1.62
N GLU A 60 10.12 12.97 -0.38
CA GLU A 60 11.35 13.04 0.42
C GLU A 60 11.82 11.66 0.88
N LEU A 61 10.92 10.68 0.98
CA LEU A 61 11.22 9.30 1.36
C LEU A 61 11.76 8.47 0.20
N VAL A 62 11.54 8.89 -1.05
CA VAL A 62 12.03 8.18 -2.23
C VAL A 62 13.46 8.63 -2.54
N PRO A 63 14.45 7.71 -2.61
CA PRO A 63 15.80 8.05 -3.03
C PRO A 63 15.81 8.83 -4.34
N LYS A 64 16.59 9.92 -4.39
CA LYS A 64 16.69 10.81 -5.56
C LYS A 64 17.05 10.05 -6.85
N GLU A 65 17.82 8.99 -6.72
CA GLU A 65 18.22 8.09 -7.82
C GLU A 65 17.03 7.42 -8.50
N ILE A 66 15.99 7.06 -7.75
CA ILE A 66 14.77 6.45 -8.29
C ILE A 66 13.91 7.54 -8.93
N LEU A 67 13.74 8.69 -8.27
CA LEU A 67 12.96 9.81 -8.81
C LEU A 67 13.51 10.32 -10.15
N ASN A 68 14.83 10.33 -10.30
CA ASN A 68 15.50 10.76 -11.54
C ASN A 68 15.29 9.79 -12.71
N LYS A 69 14.95 8.52 -12.46
CA LYS A 69 14.68 7.52 -13.51
C LYS A 69 13.23 7.50 -14.01
N ILE A 70 12.31 8.09 -13.24
CA ILE A 70 10.87 8.15 -13.57
C ILE A 70 10.55 9.41 -14.40
N ARG A 71 11.48 10.37 -14.48
CA ARG A 71 11.41 11.55 -15.34
C ARG A 71 11.76 11.22 -16.79
#